data_AF-A0A7Z9I6A9-F1
#
_entry.id   AF-A0A7Z9I6A9-F1
#
_cell.length_a   1.000
_cell.length_b   1.000
_cell.length_c   1.000
_cell.angle_alpha   90.00
_cell.angle_beta   90.00
_cell.angle_gamma   90.00
#
_symmetry.space_group_name_H-M   'P 1'
#
loop_
_entity.id
_entity.type
_entity.pdbx_description
1 polymer ?
#
loop_
_entity_poly.entity_id
_entity_poly.type
_entity_poly.pdbx_seq_one_letter_code
_entity_poly.pdbx_strand_id
1 'polypeptide(L)'
;MFNSLSANPLKSKGRLYKEFEEETSRTPFERDRDRIIHSSSFRKLKHKTQVFIESDSDYYRTRLTHSLEVAQISRSLCRAMNLNEDLGEVVSLAHDLGHPPFGHNGENALNTSMKNFGGFNHNDQTLRVITQIEKRHPEFDGLNLTWESLEGIVKHNGIMNNKIPFHINSYNKLHNLSLNKNPH
;
A
#
# COMPACT_ATOMS: atom_id res chain seq x y z
N MET A 1 14.70 -18.80 13.34
CA MET A 1 13.37 -19.08 13.91
C MET A 1 12.21 -18.48 13.10
N PHE A 2 12.43 -17.50 12.21
CA PHE A 2 11.35 -16.84 11.44
C PHE A 2 11.25 -17.22 9.94
N ASN A 3 12.15 -18.05 9.39
CA ASN A 3 12.14 -18.38 7.95
C ASN A 3 10.83 -19.02 7.46
N SER A 4 10.07 -19.68 8.35
CA SER A 4 8.77 -20.26 8.00
C SER A 4 7.66 -19.22 7.83
N LEU A 5 7.84 -17.99 8.33
CA LEU A 5 6.86 -16.90 8.29
C LEU A 5 7.20 -15.84 7.24
N SER A 6 8.36 -15.94 6.59
CA SER A 6 8.75 -14.98 5.55
C SER A 6 8.08 -15.33 4.22
N ALA A 7 7.48 -14.33 3.58
CA ALA A 7 7.01 -14.46 2.20
C ALA A 7 8.19 -14.84 1.28
N ASN A 8 7.99 -15.86 0.45
CA ASN A 8 8.95 -16.29 -0.54
C ASN A 8 8.49 -15.82 -1.94
N PRO A 9 9.24 -14.94 -2.63
CA PRO A 9 8.86 -14.43 -3.94
C PRO A 9 8.66 -15.54 -4.99
N LEU A 10 9.37 -16.67 -4.88
CA LEU A 10 9.23 -17.83 -5.77
C LEU A 10 7.92 -18.61 -5.56
N LYS A 11 7.24 -18.37 -4.44
CA LYS A 11 5.94 -18.98 -4.09
C LYS A 11 4.83 -17.94 -4.04
N SER A 12 5.01 -16.79 -4.71
CA SER A 12 3.97 -15.76 -4.78
C SER A 12 2.69 -16.35 -5.37
N LYS A 13 1.55 -15.94 -4.85
CA LYS A 13 0.22 -16.25 -5.41
C LYS A 13 -0.07 -15.47 -6.70
N GLY A 14 0.84 -14.57 -7.10
CA GLY A 14 0.79 -13.85 -8.35
C GLY A 14 -0.07 -12.59 -8.29
N ARG A 15 -0.54 -12.17 -9.46
CA ARG A 15 -1.26 -10.90 -9.69
C ARG A 15 -2.68 -11.19 -10.19
N LEU A 16 -3.58 -10.22 -10.08
CA LEU A 16 -4.95 -10.38 -10.58
C LEU A 16 -4.98 -10.53 -12.10
N TYR A 17 -4.27 -9.66 -12.82
CA TYR A 17 -4.10 -9.77 -14.26
C TYR A 17 -2.83 -10.53 -14.57
N LYS A 18 -2.94 -11.55 -15.44
CA LYS A 18 -1.76 -12.28 -15.91
C LYS A 18 -0.94 -11.36 -16.80
N GLU A 19 0.34 -11.24 -16.48
CA GLU A 19 1.31 -10.54 -17.30
C GLU A 19 2.28 -11.57 -17.86
N PHE A 20 2.78 -11.33 -19.08
CA PHE A 20 3.90 -12.11 -19.59
C PHE A 20 5.13 -11.76 -18.75
N GLU A 21 5.55 -12.70 -17.91
CA GLU A 21 6.81 -12.58 -17.20
C GLU A 21 7.93 -12.86 -18.20
N GLU A 22 8.48 -11.79 -18.78
CA GLU A 22 9.84 -11.88 -19.33
C GLU A 22 10.75 -12.40 -18.21
N GLU A 23 11.75 -13.23 -18.56
CA GLU A 23 12.77 -13.68 -17.60
C GLU A 23 13.56 -12.47 -17.10
N THR A 24 13.04 -11.81 -16.07
CA THR A 24 13.68 -10.66 -15.44
C THR A 24 14.45 -11.11 -14.21
N SER A 25 15.59 -10.47 -13.95
CA SER A 25 16.36 -10.67 -12.72
C SER A 25 15.70 -10.15 -11.45
N ARG A 26 14.52 -9.51 -11.55
CA ARG A 26 13.80 -8.91 -10.43
C ARG A 26 12.74 -9.86 -9.88
N THR A 27 12.65 -9.94 -8.56
CA THR A 27 11.57 -10.64 -7.88
C THR A 27 10.22 -9.92 -8.09
N PRO A 28 9.08 -10.62 -7.89
CA PRO A 28 7.76 -10.00 -7.96
C PRO A 28 7.59 -8.79 -7.02
N PHE A 29 8.21 -8.81 -5.84
CA PHE A 29 8.12 -7.72 -4.85
C PHE A 29 8.98 -6.51 -5.22
N GLU A 30 10.17 -6.72 -5.81
CA GLU A 30 10.94 -5.61 -6.39
C GLU A 30 10.18 -4.94 -7.53
N ARG A 31 9.49 -5.71 -8.38
CA ARG A 31 8.62 -5.16 -9.43
C ARG A 31 7.46 -4.34 -8.84
N ASP A 32 6.88 -4.78 -7.73
CA ASP A 32 5.84 -4.03 -7.03
C ASP A 32 6.35 -2.72 -6.45
N ARG A 33 7.54 -2.74 -5.84
CA ARG A 33 8.22 -1.54 -5.34
C ARG A 33 8.41 -0.53 -6.46
N ASP A 34 8.95 -0.98 -7.60
CA ASP A 34 9.19 -0.11 -8.76
C ASP A 34 7.87 0.53 -9.24
N ARG A 35 6.78 -0.25 -9.31
CA ARG A 35 5.46 0.27 -9.71
C ARG A 35 4.94 1.34 -8.76
N ILE A 36 5.11 1.14 -7.45
CA ILE A 36 4.71 2.13 -6.45
C ILE A 36 5.55 3.40 -6.59
N ILE A 37 6.88 3.28 -6.61
CA ILE A 37 7.79 4.43 -6.70
C ILE A 37 7.51 5.27 -7.96
N HIS A 38 7.23 4.60 -9.09
CA HIS A 38 6.94 5.27 -10.34
C HIS A 38 5.47 5.70 -10.49
N SER A 39 4.57 5.41 -9.55
CA SER A 39 3.15 5.78 -9.64
C SER A 39 2.93 7.30 -9.56
N SER A 40 1.80 7.78 -10.10
CA SER A 40 1.46 9.20 -9.98
C SER A 40 1.15 9.57 -8.53
N SER A 41 0.49 8.66 -7.81
CA SER A 41 0.08 8.84 -6.42
C SER A 41 1.24 8.90 -5.45
N PHE A 42 2.32 8.13 -5.67
CA PHE A 42 3.53 8.22 -4.86
C PHE A 42 4.23 9.57 -5.05
N ARG A 43 4.35 10.08 -6.29
CA ARG A 43 4.89 11.42 -6.56
C ARG A 43 4.08 12.52 -5.87
N LYS A 44 2.75 12.38 -5.81
CA LYS A 44 1.86 13.35 -5.13
C LYS A 44 2.11 13.41 -3.61
N LEU A 45 2.71 12.40 -2.99
CA LEU A 45 3.07 12.44 -1.56
C LEU A 45 4.07 13.57 -1.25
N LYS A 46 4.89 14.00 -2.22
CA LYS A 46 5.79 15.17 -2.08
C LYS A 46 5.01 16.44 -1.72
N HIS A 47 3.77 16.55 -2.16
CA HIS A 47 2.94 17.74 -1.98
C HIS A 47 1.89 17.58 -0.88
N LYS A 48 1.94 16.49 -0.10
CA LYS A 48 1.05 16.26 1.05
C LYS A 48 1.86 16.44 2.34
N THR A 49 1.42 17.36 3.18
CA THR A 49 2.05 17.62 4.48
C THR A 49 1.74 16.51 5.49
N GLN A 50 2.67 16.26 6.40
CA GLN A 50 2.46 15.42 7.59
C GLN A 50 2.29 16.35 8.81
N VAL A 51 1.03 16.57 9.21
CA VAL A 51 0.56 17.13 10.51
C VAL A 51 0.98 18.55 10.93
N PHE A 52 1.97 19.23 10.34
CA PHE A 52 2.35 20.59 10.78
C PHE A 52 2.13 21.68 9.73
N ILE A 53 1.33 22.68 10.09
CA ILE A 53 1.31 24.03 9.51
C ILE A 53 1.65 24.98 10.68
N GLU A 54 2.58 25.90 10.45
CA GLU A 54 3.18 26.93 11.34
C GLU A 54 4.39 26.53 12.22
N SER A 55 5.59 26.82 11.70
CA SER A 55 6.54 27.81 12.24
C SER A 55 7.84 27.77 11.44
N ASP A 56 8.45 28.94 11.21
CA ASP A 56 9.65 29.25 10.42
C ASP A 56 10.86 28.31 10.62
N SER A 57 10.76 27.05 10.20
CA SER A 57 11.85 26.07 10.25
C SER A 57 11.91 25.25 8.96
N ASP A 58 13.12 25.10 8.42
CA ASP A 58 13.40 24.61 7.06
C ASP A 58 13.16 23.10 6.82
N TYR A 59 12.56 22.37 7.78
CA TYR A 59 12.45 20.90 7.72
C TYR A 59 11.02 20.39 7.87
N TYR A 60 10.12 20.80 6.98
CA TYR A 60 8.78 20.23 6.92
C TYR A 60 8.81 18.79 6.38
N ARG A 61 8.31 17.84 7.18
CA ARG A 61 8.09 16.47 6.72
C ARG A 61 6.88 16.41 5.79
N THR A 62 7.11 15.88 4.60
CA THR A 62 6.03 15.49 3.68
C THR A 62 5.65 14.04 3.94
N ARG A 63 4.50 13.61 3.41
CA ARG A 63 4.16 12.19 3.41
C ARG A 63 5.18 11.35 2.63
N LEU A 64 5.82 11.93 1.60
CA LEU A 64 6.88 11.23 0.87
C LEU A 64 8.08 10.93 1.77
N THR A 65 8.60 11.94 2.48
CA THR A 65 9.73 11.74 3.39
C THR A 65 9.36 10.78 4.53
N HIS A 66 8.14 10.87 5.04
CA HIS A 66 7.63 9.91 6.02
C HIS A 66 7.61 8.47 5.48
N SER A 67 7.04 8.22 4.30
CA SER A 67 7.01 6.88 3.70
C SER A 67 8.41 6.32 3.44
N LEU A 68 9.38 7.16 3.09
CA LEU A 68 10.78 6.76 2.92
C LEU A 68 11.44 6.37 4.25
N GLU A 69 11.21 7.13 5.32
CA GLU A 69 11.68 6.79 6.68
C GLU A 69 11.06 5.46 7.16
N VAL A 70 9.75 5.29 7.00
CA VAL A 70 9.04 4.05 7.36
C VAL A 70 9.59 2.86 6.56
N ALA A 71 9.85 3.04 5.26
CA ALA A 71 10.44 1.99 4.42
C ALA A 71 11.84 1.58 4.90
N GLN A 72 12.69 2.55 5.27
CA GLN A 72 14.03 2.27 5.77
C GLN A 72 13.99 1.51 7.12
N ILE A 73 13.09 1.90 8.02
CA ILE A 73 12.88 1.20 9.30
C ILE A 73 12.34 -0.22 9.05
N SER A 74 11.33 -0.35 8.20
CA SER A 74 10.70 -1.64 7.85
C SER A 74 11.72 -2.63 7.30
N ARG A 75 12.57 -2.21 6.35
CA ARG A 75 13.65 -3.08 5.83
C ARG A 75 14.63 -3.51 6.90
N SER A 76 15.00 -2.58 7.79
CA SER A 76 15.93 -2.89 8.88
C SER A 76 15.34 -3.93 9.84
N LEU A 77 14.04 -3.84 10.14
CA LEU A 77 13.32 -4.82 10.94
C LEU A 77 13.19 -6.17 10.21
N CYS A 78 12.81 -6.16 8.92
CA CYS A 78 12.73 -7.37 8.11
C CYS A 78 14.07 -8.10 8.08
N ARG A 79 15.17 -7.39 7.87
CA ARG A 79 16.52 -7.96 7.88
C ARG A 79 16.87 -8.57 9.24
N ALA A 80 16.65 -7.85 10.33
CA ALA A 80 16.92 -8.33 11.68
C ALA A 80 16.11 -9.59 12.03
N MET A 81 14.92 -9.73 11.44
CA MET A 81 14.00 -10.84 11.67
C MET A 81 14.06 -11.93 10.59
N ASN A 82 14.97 -11.85 9.60
CA ASN A 82 15.00 -12.74 8.43
C ASN A 82 13.64 -12.85 7.70
N LEU A 83 12.96 -11.72 7.55
CA LEU A 83 11.75 -11.55 6.73
C LEU A 83 12.10 -10.93 5.38
N ASN A 84 11.17 -10.98 4.43
CA ASN A 84 11.36 -10.42 3.10
C ASN A 84 11.42 -8.88 3.13
N GLU A 85 12.60 -8.31 2.90
CA GLU A 85 12.82 -6.85 2.91
C GLU A 85 12.02 -6.12 1.82
N ASP A 86 11.95 -6.67 0.61
CA ASP A 86 11.29 -6.03 -0.52
C ASP A 86 9.78 -5.91 -0.30
N LEU A 87 9.15 -6.96 0.26
CA LEU A 87 7.73 -6.91 0.62
C LEU A 87 7.48 -5.89 1.75
N GLY A 88 8.35 -5.86 2.77
CA GLY A 88 8.26 -4.86 3.85
C GLY A 88 8.39 -3.43 3.33
N GLU A 89 9.29 -3.20 2.38
CA GLU A 89 9.47 -1.92 1.69
C GLU A 89 8.22 -1.55 0.87
N VAL A 90 7.67 -2.48 0.09
CA VAL A 90 6.44 -2.27 -0.70
C VAL A 90 5.28 -1.78 0.16
N VAL A 91 4.99 -2.49 1.26
CA VAL A 91 3.89 -2.13 2.17
C VAL A 91 4.12 -0.73 2.76
N SER A 92 5.36 -0.45 3.16
CA SER A 92 5.74 0.84 3.74
C SER A 92 5.64 2.01 2.78
N LEU A 93 6.02 1.82 1.51
CA LEU A 93 5.92 2.87 0.50
C LEU A 93 4.47 3.15 0.08
N ALA A 94 3.61 2.14 0.15
CA ALA A 94 2.22 2.23 -0.29
C ALA A 94 1.23 2.70 0.78
N HIS A 95 1.51 2.51 2.07
CA HIS A 95 0.51 2.65 3.15
C HIS A 95 -0.26 3.98 3.12
N ASP A 96 0.41 5.05 2.73
CA ASP A 96 -0.07 6.42 2.77
C ASP A 96 -0.63 6.97 1.45
N LEU A 97 -0.67 6.15 0.39
CA LEU A 97 -1.08 6.61 -0.96
C LEU A 97 -2.50 7.18 -0.99
N GLY A 98 -3.40 6.60 -0.20
CA GLY A 98 -4.81 6.96 -0.14
C GLY A 98 -5.13 8.18 0.71
N HIS A 99 -4.17 8.76 1.44
CA HIS A 99 -4.47 9.91 2.28
C HIS A 99 -4.90 11.14 1.47
N PRO A 100 -5.93 11.87 1.93
CA PRO A 100 -6.34 13.11 1.30
C PRO A 100 -5.37 14.26 1.65
N PRO A 101 -5.51 15.43 1.01
CA PRO A 101 -4.90 16.66 1.49
C PRO A 101 -5.21 16.92 2.97
N PHE A 102 -4.34 17.63 3.69
CA PHE A 102 -4.52 17.98 5.12
C PHE A 102 -4.58 16.80 6.09
N GLY A 103 -4.09 15.63 5.70
CA GLY A 103 -3.94 14.47 6.58
C GLY A 103 -5.23 14.04 7.27
N HIS A 104 -5.17 13.79 8.58
CA HIS A 104 -6.32 13.33 9.36
C HIS A 104 -7.50 14.32 9.35
N ASN A 105 -7.23 15.63 9.28
CA ASN A 105 -8.29 16.63 9.19
C ASN A 105 -9.05 16.51 7.87
N GLY A 106 -8.31 16.32 6.77
CA GLY A 106 -8.92 16.07 5.46
C GLY A 106 -9.68 14.75 5.41
N GLU A 107 -9.16 13.71 6.06
CA GLU A 107 -9.84 12.42 6.18
C GLU A 107 -11.14 12.53 6.99
N ASN A 108 -11.14 13.20 8.14
CA ASN A 108 -12.33 13.42 8.95
C ASN A 108 -13.39 14.26 8.21
N ALA A 109 -12.95 15.31 7.51
CA ALA A 109 -13.82 16.14 6.69
C ALA A 109 -14.45 15.32 5.56
N LEU A 110 -13.64 14.58 4.80
CA LEU A 110 -14.15 13.71 3.72
C LEU A 110 -15.06 12.62 4.25
N ASN A 111 -14.72 11.97 5.37
CA ASN A 111 -15.56 10.92 5.94
C ASN A 111 -16.93 11.47 6.36
N THR A 112 -16.96 12.68 6.91
CA THR A 112 -18.21 13.38 7.25
C THR A 112 -19.01 13.72 5.99
N SER A 113 -18.38 14.32 4.98
CA SER A 113 -19.04 14.68 3.71
C SER A 113 -19.54 13.46 2.94
N MET A 114 -18.83 12.34 3.02
CA MET A 114 -19.14 11.09 2.33
C MET A 114 -20.02 10.14 3.14
N LYS A 115 -20.55 10.57 4.30
CA LYS A 115 -21.33 9.70 5.19
C LYS A 115 -22.51 9.01 4.48
N ASN A 116 -23.19 9.72 3.59
CA ASN A 116 -24.31 9.18 2.80
C ASN A 116 -23.87 8.30 1.61
N PHE A 117 -22.56 8.21 1.36
CA PHE A 117 -21.95 7.49 0.23
C PHE A 117 -20.99 6.38 0.70
N GLY A 118 -21.05 5.98 1.98
CA GLY A 118 -20.21 4.90 2.55
C GLY A 118 -18.99 5.38 3.35
N GLY A 119 -18.83 6.69 3.52
CA GLY A 119 -17.72 7.29 4.29
C GLY A 119 -16.42 7.38 3.49
N PHE A 120 -15.34 7.69 4.20
CA PHE A 120 -13.99 7.75 3.65
C PHE A 120 -13.00 7.14 4.66
N ASN A 121 -12.08 6.33 4.17
CA ASN A 121 -10.98 5.77 4.92
C ASN A 121 -9.73 5.73 4.05
N HIS A 122 -8.61 6.26 4.53
CA HIS A 122 -7.40 6.35 3.73
C HIS A 122 -6.85 4.98 3.32
N ASN A 123 -6.97 3.93 4.14
CA ASN A 123 -6.49 2.59 3.81
C ASN A 123 -7.36 1.96 2.68
N ASP A 124 -8.69 2.12 2.75
CA ASP A 124 -9.59 1.72 1.66
C ASP A 124 -9.28 2.47 0.36
N GLN A 125 -9.02 3.78 0.48
CA GLN A 125 -8.62 4.62 -0.64
C GLN A 125 -7.22 4.25 -1.17
N THR A 126 -6.28 3.81 -0.33
CA THR A 126 -4.97 3.30 -0.76
C THR A 126 -5.16 2.11 -1.69
N LEU A 127 -5.98 1.13 -1.30
CA LEU A 127 -6.26 -0.01 -2.16
C LEU A 127 -6.94 0.41 -3.47
N ARG A 128 -7.93 1.30 -3.41
CA ARG A 128 -8.59 1.85 -4.61
C ARG A 128 -7.60 2.55 -5.54
N VAL A 129 -6.65 3.32 -4.99
CA VAL A 129 -5.61 3.99 -5.77
C VAL A 129 -4.79 2.96 -6.55
N ILE A 130 -4.31 1.93 -5.86
CA ILE A 130 -3.42 0.92 -6.40
C ILE A 130 -4.13 -0.02 -7.39
N THR A 131 -5.43 -0.27 -7.21
CA THR A 131 -6.16 -1.27 -8.00
C THR A 131 -7.07 -0.70 -9.08
N GLN A 132 -7.40 0.60 -9.04
CA GLN A 132 -8.38 1.20 -9.95
C GLN A 132 -7.99 2.58 -10.50
N ILE A 133 -7.43 3.48 -9.68
CA ILE A 133 -7.23 4.88 -10.07
C ILE A 133 -5.97 5.07 -10.91
N GLU A 134 -4.85 4.44 -10.53
CA GLU A 134 -3.64 4.50 -11.34
C GLU A 134 -3.90 3.86 -12.71
N LYS A 135 -3.48 4.51 -13.80
CA LYS A 135 -3.59 3.99 -15.17
C LYS A 135 -2.18 3.89 -15.76
N ARG A 136 -1.52 2.75 -15.55
CA ARG A 136 -0.12 2.55 -15.97
C ARG A 136 0.04 1.43 -17.00
N HIS A 137 -1.05 0.74 -17.33
CA HIS A 137 -1.10 -0.31 -18.33
C HIS A 137 -2.31 -0.08 -19.27
N PRO A 138 -2.20 -0.38 -20.57
CA PRO A 138 -3.31 -0.21 -21.51
C PRO A 138 -4.47 -1.19 -21.29
N GLU A 139 -4.16 -2.43 -20.90
CA GLU A 139 -5.15 -3.52 -20.80
C GLU A 139 -5.95 -3.54 -19.50
N PHE A 140 -5.46 -2.87 -18.45
CA PHE A 140 -6.09 -2.92 -17.13
C PHE A 140 -5.78 -1.70 -16.29
N ASP A 141 -6.65 -1.49 -15.31
CA ASP A 141 -6.53 -0.44 -14.32
C ASP A 141 -5.64 -0.86 -13.14
N GLY A 142 -5.09 0.14 -12.46
CA GLY A 142 -4.22 -0.04 -11.30
C GLY A 142 -2.77 -0.33 -11.66
N LEU A 143 -2.04 -0.76 -10.63
CA LEU A 143 -0.64 -1.17 -10.69
C LEU A 143 -0.50 -2.70 -10.77
N ASN A 144 -1.60 -3.45 -10.69
CA ASN A 144 -1.62 -4.92 -10.71
C ASN A 144 -0.55 -5.55 -9.79
N LEU A 145 -0.46 -5.10 -8.54
CA LEU A 145 0.54 -5.60 -7.58
C LEU A 145 0.30 -7.09 -7.24
N THR A 146 1.30 -7.75 -6.68
CA THR A 146 1.16 -9.13 -6.20
C THR A 146 0.16 -9.24 -5.06
N TRP A 147 -0.39 -10.43 -4.88
CA TRP A 147 -1.31 -10.75 -3.79
C TRP A 147 -0.72 -10.41 -2.43
N GLU A 148 0.55 -10.75 -2.20
CA GLU A 148 1.24 -10.52 -0.91
C GLU A 148 1.34 -9.03 -0.61
N SER A 149 1.71 -8.22 -1.60
CA SER A 149 1.77 -6.77 -1.45
C SER A 149 0.40 -6.18 -1.10
N LEU A 150 -0.65 -6.58 -1.80
CA LEU A 150 -2.01 -6.08 -1.54
C LEU A 150 -2.54 -6.54 -0.19
N GLU A 151 -2.26 -7.79 0.19
CA GLU A 151 -2.62 -8.35 1.49
C GLU A 151 -1.94 -7.57 2.63
N GLY A 152 -0.63 -7.33 2.52
CA GLY A 152 0.15 -6.59 3.50
C GLY A 152 -0.29 -5.13 3.59
N ILE A 153 -0.52 -4.47 2.45
CA ILE A 153 -1.03 -3.09 2.40
C ILE A 153 -2.38 -2.99 3.08
N VAL A 154 -3.29 -3.93 2.87
CA VAL A 154 -4.63 -3.85 3.44
C VAL A 154 -4.61 -4.20 4.94
N LYS A 155 -3.75 -5.11 5.38
CA LYS A 155 -3.69 -5.63 6.77
C LYS A 155 -2.57 -5.08 7.65
N HIS A 156 -1.79 -4.08 7.22
CA HIS A 156 -0.70 -3.52 8.04
C HIS A 156 -1.15 -2.99 9.41
N ASN A 157 -2.45 -2.64 9.56
CA ASN A 157 -3.06 -2.20 10.82
C ASN A 157 -3.80 -3.33 11.58
N GLY A 158 -3.64 -4.59 11.14
CA GLY A 158 -4.29 -5.77 11.71
C GLY A 158 -5.30 -6.44 10.78
N ILE A 159 -5.78 -7.61 11.22
CA ILE A 159 -6.81 -8.38 10.51
C ILE A 159 -8.17 -7.67 10.54
N MET A 160 -8.98 -7.88 9.50
CA MET A 160 -10.32 -7.33 9.38
C MET A 160 -11.37 -8.42 9.53
N ASN A 161 -12.02 -8.43 10.69
CA ASN A 161 -13.09 -9.39 11.01
C ASN A 161 -14.49 -8.83 10.74
N ASN A 162 -14.68 -7.52 10.92
CA ASN A 162 -15.98 -6.85 10.83
C ASN A 162 -15.83 -5.50 10.12
N LYS A 163 -16.91 -5.02 9.48
CA LYS A 163 -16.98 -3.69 8.83
C LYS A 163 -15.87 -3.45 7.80
N ILE A 164 -15.68 -4.41 6.88
CA ILE A 164 -14.72 -4.29 5.78
C ILE A 164 -15.13 -3.10 4.89
N PRO A 165 -14.24 -2.12 4.65
CA PRO A 165 -14.52 -0.99 3.78
C PRO A 165 -14.89 -1.40 2.34
N PHE A 166 -15.56 -0.51 1.60
CA PHE A 166 -16.21 -0.85 0.33
C PHE A 166 -15.23 -1.32 -0.74
N HIS A 167 -14.11 -0.61 -0.97
CA HIS A 167 -13.17 -0.98 -2.03
C HIS A 167 -12.39 -2.25 -1.67
N ILE A 168 -11.98 -2.41 -0.41
CA ILE A 168 -11.39 -3.64 0.12
C ILE A 168 -12.33 -4.83 -0.06
N ASN A 169 -13.60 -4.70 0.33
CA ASN A 169 -14.58 -5.77 0.17
C ASN A 169 -14.82 -6.12 -1.30
N SER A 170 -14.90 -5.10 -2.17
CA SER A 170 -15.13 -5.29 -3.60
C SER A 170 -13.95 -6.00 -4.27
N TYR A 171 -12.71 -5.58 -3.97
CA TYR A 171 -11.51 -6.23 -4.49
C TYR A 171 -11.35 -7.65 -3.95
N ASN A 172 -11.62 -7.88 -2.65
CA ASN A 172 -11.49 -9.19 -2.02
C ASN A 172 -12.40 -10.27 -2.64
N LYS A 173 -13.54 -9.87 -3.24
CA LYS A 173 -14.41 -10.78 -4.00
C LYS A 173 -13.78 -11.25 -5.32
N LEU A 174 -12.89 -10.44 -5.91
CA LEU A 174 -12.17 -10.75 -7.14
C LEU A 174 -10.86 -11.49 -6.86
N HIS A 175 -10.16 -11.08 -5.80
CA HIS A 175 -8.85 -11.60 -5.42
C HIS A 175 -8.79 -11.72 -3.88
N ASN A 176 -9.01 -12.92 -3.35
CA ASN A 176 -9.22 -13.14 -1.91
C ASN A 176 -7.95 -12.89 -1.08
N LEU A 177 -7.87 -11.73 -0.43
CA LEU A 177 -6.74 -11.25 0.40
C LEU A 177 -6.71 -11.85 1.81
N SER A 178 -7.54 -12.86 2.13
CA SER A 178 -7.53 -13.53 3.45
C SER A 178 -7.61 -12.54 4.62
N LEU A 179 -8.57 -11.61 4.54
CA LEU A 179 -8.67 -10.44 5.41
C LEU A 179 -8.76 -10.76 6.92
N ASN A 180 -9.33 -11.91 7.25
CA ASN A 180 -9.57 -12.39 8.61
C ASN A 180 -8.50 -13.35 9.16
N LYS A 181 -7.40 -13.55 8.42
CA LYS A 181 -6.31 -14.44 8.82
C LYS A 181 -5.01 -13.66 9.01
N ASN A 182 -4.21 -14.08 9.99
CA ASN A 182 -2.83 -13.64 10.09
C ASN A 182 -2.04 -14.12 8.85
N PRO A 183 -0.93 -13.45 8.51
CA PRO A 183 -0.01 -13.90 7.48
C PRO A 183 0.43 -15.35 7.76
N HIS A 184 0.50 -16.17 6.72
CA HIS A 184 0.89 -17.59 6.77
C HIS A 184 2.33 -17.77 6.35
#